data_AF-A0A9D8XZ56-F1
#
_entry.id   AF-A0A9D8XZ56-F1
#
_cell.length_a   1.000
_cell.length_b   1.000
_cell.length_c   1.000
_cell.angle_alpha   90.00
_cell.angle_beta   90.00
_cell.angle_gamma   90.00
#
_symmetry.space_group_name_H-M   'P 1'
#
loop_
_entity.id
_entity.type
_entity.pdbx_description
1 polymer ?
#
loop_
_entity_poly.entity_id
_entity_poly.type
_entity_poly.pdbx_seq_one_letter_code
_entity_poly.pdbx_strand_id
1 'polypeptide(L)' 'MTIPEWSGKDFYATLGVSQDASEEEIGKAYKELARKYHPDINHDPEAAVKFKQITEAYDVLSTPDQRKLYDTIRKYFTF' A
#
# COMPACT_ATOMS: atom_id res chain seq x y z
N MET A 1 21.70 6.32 -5.40
CA MET A 1 20.34 6.04 -5.91
C MET A 1 19.61 5.34 -4.78
N THR A 2 18.80 6.07 -4.02
CA THR A 2 18.20 5.57 -2.77
C THR A 2 17.03 4.69 -3.16
N ILE A 3 17.19 3.37 -3.06
CA ILE A 3 16.08 2.44 -3.22
C ILE A 3 15.18 2.69 -2.00
N PRO A 4 13.92 3.10 -2.20
CA PRO A 4 13.06 3.37 -1.07
C PRO A 4 12.74 2.07 -0.32
N GLU A 5 12.63 2.14 1.00
CA GLU A 5 12.41 1.00 1.92
C GLU A 5 11.15 0.17 1.62
N TRP A 6 10.30 0.64 0.71
CA TRP A 6 9.11 -0.07 0.25
C TRP A 6 9.38 -1.14 -0.81
N SER A 7 10.59 -1.22 -1.38
CA SER A 7 10.92 -2.20 -2.42
C SER A 7 10.74 -3.67 -2.01
N GLY A 8 10.67 -3.97 -0.71
CA GLY A 8 10.41 -5.32 -0.17
C GLY A 8 9.01 -5.52 0.39
N LYS A 9 8.11 -4.54 0.27
CA LYS A 9 6.74 -4.62 0.80
C LYS A 9 5.74 -4.83 -0.33
N ASP A 10 4.91 -5.87 -0.22
CA ASP A 10 3.77 -6.05 -1.13
C ASP A 10 2.62 -5.11 -0.73
N PHE A 11 2.61 -3.92 -1.32
CA PHE A 11 1.56 -2.93 -1.12
C PHE A 11 0.17 -3.43 -1.56
N TYR A 12 0.13 -4.19 -2.67
CA TYR A 12 -1.08 -4.86 -3.13
C TYR A 12 -1.63 -5.84 -2.08
N ALA A 13 -0.77 -6.66 -1.49
CA ALA A 13 -1.18 -7.59 -0.42
C ALA A 13 -1.58 -6.84 0.86
N THR A 14 -0.92 -5.72 1.17
CA THR A 14 -1.22 -4.87 2.33
C THR A 14 -2.63 -4.28 2.23
N LEU A 15 -3.00 -3.80 1.04
CA LEU A 15 -4.35 -3.31 0.72
C LEU A 15 -5.35 -4.45 0.48
N GLY A 16 -4.89 -5.70 0.35
CA GLY A 16 -5.73 -6.84 0.01
C GLY A 16 -6.31 -6.78 -1.40
N VAL A 17 -5.65 -6.07 -2.31
CA VAL A 17 -6.09 -5.88 -3.70
C VAL A 17 -5.13 -6.59 -4.66
N SER A 18 -5.62 -6.90 -5.86
CA SER A 18 -4.80 -7.51 -6.89
C SER A 18 -3.79 -6.51 -7.47
N GLN A 19 -2.69 -6.99 -8.05
CA GLN A 19 -1.74 -6.13 -8.78
C GLN A 19 -2.34 -5.41 -9.99
N ASP A 20 -3.39 -6.03 -10.56
CA ASP A 20 -4.22 -5.49 -11.63
C ASP A 20 -5.33 -4.54 -11.13
N ALA A 21 -5.41 -4.29 -9.82
CA ALA A 21 -6.45 -3.45 -9.26
C ALA A 21 -6.40 -2.02 -9.85
N SER A 22 -7.58 -1.54 -10.21
CA SER A 22 -7.80 -0.16 -10.64
C SER A 22 -7.65 0.79 -9.47
N GLU A 23 -7.37 2.07 -9.75
CA GLU A 23 -7.28 3.12 -8.73
C GLU A 23 -8.55 3.20 -7.88
N GLU A 24 -9.73 2.98 -8.48
CA GLU A 24 -11.00 2.88 -7.75
C GLU A 24 -11.02 1.75 -6.72
N GLU A 25 -10.51 0.56 -7.06
CA GLU A 25 -10.47 -0.58 -6.15
C GLU A 25 -9.48 -0.35 -5.01
N ILE A 26 -8.31 0.21 -5.34
CA ILE A 26 -7.29 0.62 -4.36
C ILE A 26 -7.87 1.64 -3.37
N GLY A 27 -8.59 2.65 -3.85
CA GLY A 27 -9.26 3.64 -3.00
C GLY A 27 -10.40 3.08 -2.16
N LYS A 28 -11.15 2.11 -2.69
CA LYS A 28 -12.21 1.41 -1.95
C LYS A 28 -11.63 0.60 -0.80
N ALA A 29 -10.64 -0.24 -1.09
CA ALA A 29 -9.97 -1.08 -0.10
C ALA A 29 -9.27 -0.23 0.97
N TYR A 30 -8.60 0.85 0.57
CA TYR A 30 -8.01 1.82 1.50
C TYR A 30 -9.06 2.37 2.46
N LYS A 31 -10.23 2.82 1.98
CA LYS A 31 -11.30 3.35 2.85
C LYS A 31 -11.85 2.29 3.82
N GLU A 32 -12.01 1.05 3.38
CA GLU A 32 -12.48 -0.04 4.25
C GLU A 32 -11.46 -0.38 5.34
N LEU A 33 -10.19 -0.49 4.97
CA LEU A 33 -9.11 -0.78 5.91
C LEU A 33 -8.82 0.40 6.85
N ALA A 34 -8.88 1.63 6.34
CA ALA A 34 -8.73 2.85 7.13
C ALA A 34 -9.78 2.95 8.23
N ARG A 35 -11.03 2.55 7.94
CA ARG A 35 -12.10 2.46 8.96
C ARG A 35 -11.84 1.31 9.94
N LYS A 36 -11.36 0.17 9.47
CA LYS A 36 -11.09 -1.01 10.31
C LYS A 36 -9.92 -0.82 11.28
N TYR A 37 -8.89 -0.09 10.86
CA TYR A 37 -7.69 0.20 11.65
C TYR A 37 -7.64 1.64 12.16
N HIS A 38 -8.77 2.35 12.13
CA HIS A 38 -8.84 3.74 12.58
C HIS A 38 -8.49 3.81 14.08
N PRO A 39 -7.65 4.74 14.55
CA PRO A 39 -7.25 4.84 15.96
C PRO A 39 -8.43 5.09 16.91
N ASP A 40 -9.53 5.65 16.40
CA ASP A 40 -10.78 5.87 17.17
C ASP A 40 -11.58 4.57 17.41
N ILE A 41 -11.40 3.56 16.54
CA ILE A 41 -12.12 2.28 16.61
C ILE A 41 -11.20 1.19 17.18
N ASN A 42 -9.91 1.25 16.85
CA ASN A 42 -8.92 0.27 17.23
C ASN A 42 -7.72 0.96 17.88
N HIS A 43 -7.62 0.82 19.20
CA HIS A 43 -6.55 1.41 20.02
C HIS A 43 -5.28 0.56 20.06
N ASP A 44 -5.22 -0.55 19.31
CA ASP A 44 -4.03 -1.39 19.29
C ASP A 44 -2.83 -0.65 18.66
N PRO A 45 -1.63 -0.75 19.25
CA PRO A 45 -0.42 -0.21 18.66
C PRO A 45 -0.12 -0.84 17.29
N GLU A 46 -0.54 -2.08 17.07
CA GLU A 46 -0.44 -2.76 15.77
C GLU A 46 -1.39 -2.16 14.72
N ALA A 47 -2.54 -1.61 15.12
CA ALA A 47 -3.48 -0.97 14.19
C ALA A 47 -2.85 0.30 13.59
N ALA A 48 -2.14 1.08 14.39
CA ALA A 48 -1.40 2.25 13.91
C ALA A 48 -0.30 1.88 12.89
N VAL A 49 0.41 0.76 13.13
CA VAL A 49 1.42 0.25 12.20
C VAL A 49 0.78 -0.19 10.88
N LYS A 50 -0.31 -0.96 10.94
CA LYS A 50 -1.04 -1.39 9.74
C LYS A 50 -1.63 -0.22 8.98
N PHE A 51 -2.23 0.74 9.69
CA PHE A 51 -2.77 1.95 9.08
C PHE A 51 -1.68 2.73 8.32
N LYS A 52 -0.50 2.89 8.92
CA LYS A 52 0.64 3.52 8.25
C LYS A 52 1.05 2.77 6.98
N GLN A 53 1.11 1.43 7.03
CA GLN A 53 1.43 0.60 5.85
C GLN A 53 0.37 0.72 4.75
N ILE A 54 -0.91 0.75 5.12
CA ILE A 54 -2.04 0.89 4.20
C ILE A 54 -2.02 2.26 3.50
N THR A 55 -1.74 3.33 4.25
CA THR A 55 -1.62 4.69 3.70
C THR A 55 -0.40 4.82 2.79
N GLU A 56 0.74 4.25 3.17
CA GLU A 56 1.95 4.22 2.34
C GLU A 56 1.72 3.43 1.04
N ALA A 57 1.03 2.29 1.13
CA ALA A 57 0.62 1.49 -0.03
C ALA A 57 -0.28 2.28 -0.98
N TYR A 58 -1.27 2.98 -0.42
CA TYR A 58 -2.20 3.80 -1.20
C TYR A 58 -1.47 4.96 -1.88
N ASP A 59 -0.56 5.66 -1.19
CA ASP A 59 0.18 6.80 -1.75
C ASP A 59 1.02 6.41 -2.99
N VAL A 60 1.70 5.26 -2.90
CA VAL A 60 2.52 4.70 -3.99
C VAL A 60 1.65 4.20 -5.15
N LEU A 61 0.57 3.46 -4.85
CA LEU A 61 -0.26 2.85 -5.89
C LEU A 61 -1.28 3.80 -6.52
N SER A 62 -1.72 4.84 -5.79
CA SER A 62 -2.62 5.87 -6.28
C SER A 62 -1.90 6.91 -7.14
N THR A 63 -0.57 7.01 -7.07
CA THR A 63 0.20 7.92 -7.91
C THR A 63 0.75 7.17 -9.12
N PRO A 64 0.36 7.51 -10.36
CA PRO A 64 0.77 6.76 -11.55
C PRO A 64 2.29 6.72 -11.77
N ASP A 65 3.00 7.78 -11.38
CA ASP A 65 4.45 7.87 -11.47
C ASP A 65 5.14 6.92 -10.47
N GLN A 66 4.68 6.93 -9.21
CA GLN A 66 5.19 6.01 -8.18
C GLN A 66 4.81 4.56 -8.45
N ARG A 67 3.59 4.29 -8.93
CA ARG A 67 3.14 2.95 -9.35
C ARG A 67 4.04 2.39 -10.44
N LYS A 68 4.40 3.21 -11.44
CA LYS A 68 5.35 2.82 -12.49
C LYS A 68 6.72 2.48 -11.92
N LEU A 69 7.25 3.34 -11.05
CA LEU A 69 8.53 3.10 -10.41
C LEU A 69 8.50 1.81 -9.57
N TYR A 70 7.41 1.60 -8.82
CA TYR A 70 7.19 0.41 -8.01
C TYR A 70 7.16 -0.86 -8.86
N ASP A 71 6.35 -0.87 -9.92
CA ASP A 71 6.24 -2.02 -10.83
C ASP A 71 7.59 -2.32 -11.51
N THR A 72 8.31 -1.26 -11.90
CA THR A 72 9.64 -1.35 -12.49
C THR A 72 10.63 -1.99 -11.50
N ILE A 73 10.73 -1.47 -10.27
CA ILE A 73 11.64 -1.99 -9.24
C ILE A 73 11.29 -3.44 -8.89
N ARG A 74 10.01 -3.76 -8.71
CA ARG A 74 9.53 -5.11 -8.38
C ARG A 74 9.90 -6.12 -9.47
N LYS A 75 9.79 -5.71 -10.74
CA LYS A 75 10.21 -6.52 -11.89
C LYS A 75 11.72 -6.74 -11.94
N TYR A 76 12.52 -5.76 -11.53
CA TYR A 76 13.98 -5.90 -11.43
C TYR A 76 14.43 -6.77 -10.26
N PHE A 77 13.70 -6.77 -9.14
CA PHE A 77 14.02 -7.57 -7.96
C PHE A 77 13.61 -9.06 -8.08
N THR A 78 12.83 -9.43 -9.10
CA THR A 78 12.34 -10.81 -9.33
C THR A 78 13.27 -11.59 -10.29
N PHE A 79 14.59 -11.46 -10.15
CA PHE A 79 15.60 -12.19 -10.94
C PHE A 79 16.39 -13.18 -10.10
#